data_AF-A0A497SRY1-F1
#
_entry.id   AF-A0A497SRY1-F1
#
_cell.length_a   1.000
_cell.length_b   1.000
_cell.length_c   1.000
_cell.angle_alpha   90.00
_cell.angle_beta   90.00
_cell.angle_gamma   90.00
#
_symmetry.space_group_name_H-M   'P 1'
#
loop_
_entity.id
_entity.type
_entity.pdbx_description
1 polymer ?
#
loop_
_entity_poly.entity_id
_entity_poly.type
_entity_poly.pdbx_seq_one_letter_code
_entity_poly.pdbx_strand_id
1 'polypeptide(L)' 'MEDSQVYVFLIIGAFCLLIASLFAGNVEFVLGTTETSYYGTLAISFVLILIAGIFWVSAARSLKK' A
#
# COMPACT_ATOMS: atom_id res chain seq x y z
N MET A 1 -20.72 -5.99 15.07
CA MET A 1 -20.37 -4.95 14.06
C MET A 1 -18.86 -4.68 14.04
N GLU A 2 -18.10 -5.03 15.08
CA GLU A 2 -16.63 -4.92 15.10
C GLU A 2 -15.92 -5.79 14.06
N ASP A 3 -16.40 -7.01 13.80
CA ASP A 3 -15.77 -7.91 12.82
C ASP A 3 -15.80 -7.32 11.40
N SER A 4 -16.92 -6.70 11.01
CA SER A 4 -17.06 -6.07 9.68
C SER A 4 -16.03 -4.96 9.47
N GLN A 5 -15.70 -4.20 10.52
CA GLN A 5 -14.70 -3.13 10.43
C GLN A 5 -13.28 -3.69 10.23
N VAL A 6 -12.96 -4.81 10.88
CA VAL A 6 -11.68 -5.52 10.71
C VAL A 6 -11.54 -6.02 9.27
N TYR A 7 -12.58 -6.64 8.71
CA TYR A 7 -12.57 -7.09 7.31
C TYR A 7 -12.38 -5.93 6.34
N VAL A 8 -13.05 -4.79 6.56
CA VAL A 8 -12.88 -3.59 5.73
C VAL A 8 -11.44 -3.09 5.77
N PHE A 9 -10.82 -3.00 6.95
CA PHE A 9 -9.41 -2.58 7.07
C PHE A 9 -8.44 -3.56 6.42
N LEU A 10 -8.69 -4.87 6.52
CA LEU A 10 -7.88 -5.88 5.84
C LEU A 10 -7.96 -5.74 4.31
N ILE A 11 -9.17 -5.57 3.77
CA ILE A 11 -9.40 -5.43 2.32
C ILE A 11 -8.76 -4.15 1.80
N ILE A 12 -8.95 -3.01 2.48
CA ILE A 12 -8.35 -1.73 2.07
C ILE A 12 -6.82 -1.83 2.12
N GLY A 13 -6.26 -2.40 3.19
CA GLY A 13 -4.81 -2.61 3.30
C GLY A 13 -4.26 -3.50 2.18
N ALA A 14 -4.94 -4.60 1.86
CA ALA A 14 -4.57 -5.48 0.76
C ALA A 14 -4.63 -4.77 -0.61
N PHE A 15 -5.64 -3.93 -0.82
CA PHE A 15 -5.77 -3.15 -2.06
C PHE A 15 -4.66 -2.11 -2.22
N CYS A 16 -4.30 -1.41 -1.13
CA CYS A 16 -3.14 -0.51 -1.12
C CYS A 16 -1.84 -1.25 -1.46
N LEU A 17 -1.65 -2.45 -0.89
CA LEU A 17 -0.46 -3.25 -1.18
C LEU A 17 -0.43 -3.77 -2.62
N LEU A 18 -1.57 -4.19 -3.16
CA LEU A 18 -1.68 -4.61 -4.57
C LEU A 18 -1.24 -3.49 -5.51
N ILE A 19 -1.79 -2.29 -5.32
CA ILE A 19 -1.45 -1.12 -6.14
C ILE A 19 0.02 -0.75 -6.00
N ALA A 20 0.54 -0.73 -4.78
CA ALA A 20 1.96 -0.44 -4.55
C ALA A 20 2.88 -1.45 -5.24
N SER A 21 2.52 -2.72 -5.20
CA SER A 21 3.25 -3.82 -5.86
C SER A 21 3.23 -3.65 -7.38
N LEU A 22 2.11 -3.22 -7.94
CA LEU A 22 1.98 -2.96 -9.37
C LEU A 22 2.93 -1.84 -9.82
N PHE A 23 2.99 -0.74 -9.07
CA PHE A 23 3.90 0.36 -9.37
C PHE A 23 5.37 -0.05 -9.18
N ALA A 24 5.73 -0.60 -8.01
CA ALA A 24 7.11 -0.96 -7.71
C ALA A 24 7.64 -2.11 -8.60
N GLY A 25 6.78 -3.03 -9.02
CA GLY A 25 7.16 -4.18 -9.84
C GLY A 25 7.24 -3.90 -11.34
N ASN A 26 6.65 -2.80 -11.82
CA ASN A 26 6.65 -2.42 -13.24
C ASN A 26 7.43 -1.13 -13.52
N VAL A 27 8.00 -0.48 -12.50
CA VAL A 27 8.80 0.73 -12.71
C VAL A 27 10.19 0.36 -13.20
N GLU A 28 10.47 0.71 -14.45
CA GLU A 28 11.77 0.50 -15.09
C GLU A 28 12.39 1.83 -15.53
N PHE A 29 13.71 1.93 -15.40
CA PHE A 29 14.45 3.08 -15.88
C PHE A 29 14.81 2.87 -17.35
N VAL A 30 13.90 3.30 -18.24
CA VAL A 30 14.02 3.15 -19.70
C VAL A 30 14.21 4.51 -20.39
N LEU A 31 14.57 4.47 -21.68
CA LEU A 31 14.73 5.68 -22.49
C LEU A 31 13.42 6.48 -22.52
N GLY A 32 13.43 7.68 -21.93
CA GLY A 32 12.23 8.52 -21.75
C GLY A 32 11.75 8.64 -20.30
N THR A 33 12.25 7.81 -19.38
CA THR A 33 12.00 7.96 -17.94
C THR A 33 12.93 9.03 -17.36
N THR A 34 12.35 10.03 -16.69
CA THR A 34 13.14 11.00 -15.92
C THR A 34 13.42 10.47 -14.51
N GLU A 35 14.55 10.86 -13.91
CA GLU A 35 14.89 10.51 -12.53
C GLU A 35 13.75 10.87 -11.56
N THR A 36 13.17 12.06 -11.73
CA THR A 36 12.04 12.52 -10.91
C THR A 36 10.83 11.61 -11.02
N SER A 37 10.45 11.18 -12.23
CA SER A 37 9.32 10.25 -12.41
C SER A 37 9.60 8.87 -11.84
N TYR A 38 10.84 8.38 -11.94
CA TYR A 38 11.24 7.07 -11.44
C TYR A 38 11.19 7.04 -9.90
N TYR A 39 11.90 7.96 -9.26
CA TYR A 39 11.91 8.07 -7.79
C TYR A 39 10.55 8.48 -7.24
N GLY A 40 9.77 9.27 -7.97
CA GLY A 40 8.39 9.62 -7.62
C GLY A 40 7.48 8.39 -7.53
N THR A 41 7.51 7.51 -8.53
CA THR A 41 6.72 6.26 -8.53
C THR A 41 7.13 5.33 -7.39
N LEU A 42 8.44 5.20 -7.12
CA LEU A 42 8.94 4.42 -5.99
C LEU A 42 8.49 5.01 -4.64
N ALA A 43 8.54 6.33 -4.49
CA ALA A 43 8.09 7.01 -3.27
C ALA A 43 6.59 6.81 -3.03
N ILE A 44 5.77 6.91 -4.07
CA ILE A 44 4.31 6.64 -3.98
C ILE A 44 4.07 5.18 -3.56
N SER A 45 4.78 4.24 -4.17
CA SER A 45 4.68 2.81 -3.83
C SER A 45 5.03 2.57 -2.36
N PHE A 46 6.10 3.19 -1.88
CA PHE A 46 6.51 3.10 -0.48
C PHE A 46 5.45 3.64 0.48
N VAL A 47 4.87 4.80 0.19
CA VAL A 47 3.79 5.39 1.02
C VAL A 47 2.57 4.48 1.06
N LEU A 48 2.17 3.89 -0.07
CA LEU A 48 1.05 2.95 -0.11
C LEU A 48 1.30 1.68 0.72
N ILE A 49 2.54 1.16 0.71
CA ILE A 49 2.94 0.02 1.57
C ILE A 49 2.82 0.39 3.05
N LEU A 50 3.28 1.59 3.45
CA LEU A 50 3.16 2.06 4.83
C LEU A 50 1.69 2.18 5.25
N ILE A 51 0.84 2.74 4.39
CA ILE A 51 -0.60 2.86 4.64
C ILE A 51 -1.25 1.49 4.80
N ALA A 52 -0.90 0.52 3.94
CA ALA A 52 -1.37 -0.85 4.08
C ALA A 52 -1.02 -1.46 5.44
N GLY A 53 0.23 -1.28 5.88
CA GLY A 53 0.70 -1.72 7.20
C GLY A 53 -0.08 -1.08 8.35
N ILE A 54 -0.36 0.23 8.27
CA ILE A 54 -1.15 0.95 9.30
C ILE A 54 -2.57 0.38 9.40
N PHE A 55 -3.23 0.10 8.28
CA PHE A 55 -4.57 -0.49 8.29
C PHE A 55 -4.59 -1.88 8.92
N TRP A 56 -3.60 -2.72 8.62
CA TRP A 56 -3.50 -4.05 9.21
C TRP A 56 -3.17 -4.03 10.72
N VAL A 57 -2.29 -3.13 11.16
CA VAL A 57 -2.04 -2.93 12.60
C VAL A 57 -3.30 -2.44 13.32
N SER A 58 -4.07 -1.55 12.67
CA SER A 58 -5.34 -1.05 13.21
C SER A 58 -6.39 -2.16 13.32
N ALA A 59 -6.50 -3.01 12.30
CA ALA A 59 -7.36 -4.18 12.29
C ALA A 59 -6.98 -5.18 13.42
N ALA A 60 -5.69 -5.47 13.58
CA ALA A 60 -5.18 -6.36 14.62
C ALA A 60 -5.42 -5.82 16.04
N ARG A 61 -5.28 -4.50 16.24
CA ARG A 61 -5.61 -3.87 17.53
C ARG A 61 -7.11 -3.91 17.83
N SER A 62 -7.96 -3.77 16.81
CA SER A 62 -9.42 -3.82 16.98
C SER A 62 -9.89 -5.19 17.45
N LEU A 63 -9.22 -6.28 17.06
CA LEU A 63 -9.53 -7.65 17.52
C LEU A 63 -9.08 -7.95 18.95
N LYS A 64 -8.17 -7.14 19.51
CA LYS A 64 -7.57 -7.36 20.84
C LYS A 64 -8.25 -6.52 21.94
N LYS A 65 -9.24 -5.72 21.56
CA LYS A 65 -10.01 -4.83 22.43
C LYS A 65 -11.20 -5.59 23.01
#